data_AF-A0A9W6AQY2-F1
#
_entry.id   AF-A0A9W6AQY2-F1
#
_cell.length_a   1.000
_cell.length_b   1.000
_cell.length_c   1.000
_cell.angle_alpha   90.00
_cell.angle_beta   90.00
_cell.angle_gamma   90.00
#
_symmetry.space_group_name_H-M   'P 1'
#
loop_
_entity.id
_entity.type
_entity.pdbx_description
1 polymer ?
#
loop_
_entity_poly.entity_id
_entity_poly.type
_entity_poly.pdbx_seq_one_letter_code
_entity_poly.pdbx_strand_id
1 'polypeptide(L)'
;MSNTQGQSWTETFFTDWPLPDWINAGHEDKQDVRLFDPRKKWMLGRSADTGRYSEFGRIQVLWLYVRRGGIFYRQHVAKIFPEYTEHDAEMQLRRRPPRFPKTAKELRDELDWFTNELKVFSRIDASCTSSQRIYFPGFHGVITDLEKCLSSPYAKHRAIALECIRPKLSSRRILAACNEHSHGNEFKDRLRGLGSLSDFEVDYYDSLFTDRVRRLLTLHRLGIAHGDIKDEHFRLPMDFFDTVLYDFSHSYTFSPVKPYSINRGQPRPLKNISRGEQTEVESLVFER
;
A
#
# COMPACT_ATOMS: atom_id res chain seq x y z
N MET A 1 -1.01 38.80 -4.28
CA MET A 1 -0.01 37.96 -4.97
C MET A 1 1.30 38.11 -4.21
N SER A 2 1.66 37.14 -3.36
CA SER A 2 2.93 37.12 -2.63
C SER A 2 3.89 36.14 -3.30
N ASN A 3 5.07 36.62 -3.67
CA ASN A 3 6.19 35.83 -4.17
C ASN A 3 6.64 34.80 -3.13
N THR A 4 6.36 33.50 -3.34
CA THR A 4 7.12 32.41 -2.72
C THR A 4 8.21 31.97 -3.70
N GLN A 5 9.39 32.58 -3.57
CA GLN A 5 10.62 31.97 -4.06
C GLN A 5 10.89 30.69 -3.26
N GLY A 6 11.08 29.56 -3.96
CA GLY A 6 12.04 28.53 -3.55
C GLY A 6 11.69 27.55 -2.43
N GLN A 7 10.44 27.36 -2.01
CA GLN A 7 10.12 26.32 -1.02
C GLN A 7 10.37 24.92 -1.63
N SER A 8 11.15 24.08 -0.95
CA SER A 8 11.50 22.75 -1.45
C SER A 8 10.27 21.83 -1.48
N TRP A 9 10.29 20.79 -2.32
CA TRP A 9 9.21 19.81 -2.33
C TRP A 9 9.08 19.09 -0.97
N THR A 10 10.20 18.82 -0.29
CA THR A 10 10.23 18.27 1.08
C THR A 10 9.45 19.14 2.05
N GLU A 11 9.74 20.44 2.10
CA GLU A 11 9.05 21.40 2.97
C GLU A 11 7.57 21.49 2.63
N THR A 12 7.24 21.47 1.34
CA THR A 12 5.84 21.51 0.86
C THR A 12 5.09 20.23 1.25
N PHE A 13 5.72 19.07 1.10
CA PHE A 13 5.06 17.79 1.35
C PHE A 13 4.83 17.57 2.85
N PHE A 14 5.80 17.92 3.69
CA PHE A 14 5.70 17.82 5.14
C PHE A 14 5.24 19.11 5.83
N THR A 15 4.61 20.04 5.08
CA THR A 15 4.01 21.22 5.71
C THR A 15 2.99 20.78 6.76
N ASP A 16 3.13 21.29 7.99
CA ASP A 16 2.35 20.92 9.18
C ASP A 16 2.40 19.43 9.55
N TRP A 17 3.46 18.71 9.14
CA TRP A 17 3.68 17.30 9.47
C TRP A 17 5.09 17.12 10.01
N PRO A 18 5.30 16.29 11.06
CA PRO A 18 6.65 16.03 11.54
C PRO A 18 7.48 15.37 10.43
N LEU A 19 8.68 15.89 10.18
CA LEU A 19 9.60 15.24 9.25
C LEU A 19 10.00 13.87 9.80
N PRO A 20 9.87 12.79 9.02
CA PRO A 20 10.34 11.48 9.43
C PRO A 20 11.86 11.46 9.67
N ASP A 21 12.30 10.80 10.75
CA ASP A 21 13.71 10.71 11.14
C ASP A 21 14.61 10.14 10.02
N TRP A 22 14.05 9.25 9.20
CA TRP A 22 14.77 8.59 8.12
C TRP A 22 15.20 9.55 7.00
N ILE A 23 14.55 10.72 6.84
CA ILE A 23 14.90 11.70 5.79
C ILE A 23 16.29 12.28 6.06
N ASN A 24 16.64 12.49 7.33
CA ASN A 24 17.93 13.05 7.73
C ASN A 24 19.01 11.97 7.89
N ALA A 25 18.61 10.70 8.00
CA ALA A 25 19.52 9.58 8.21
C ALA A 25 20.36 9.20 6.96
N GLY A 26 20.18 9.89 5.83
CA GLY A 26 20.98 9.64 4.62
C GLY A 26 20.81 8.23 4.07
N HIS A 27 19.68 7.57 4.36
CA HIS A 27 19.29 6.33 3.69
C HIS A 27 18.99 6.67 2.22
N GLU A 28 20.04 6.76 1.42
CA GLU A 28 19.95 6.67 -0.03
C GLU A 28 19.15 5.40 -0.36
N ASP A 29 18.31 5.47 -1.40
CA ASP A 29 17.55 4.37 -2.00
C ASP A 29 18.48 3.28 -2.60
N LYS A 30 19.57 2.90 -1.91
CA LYS A 30 20.25 1.62 -2.13
C LYS A 30 19.32 0.53 -1.62
N GLN A 31 18.33 0.22 -2.46
CA GLN A 31 17.49 -0.94 -2.32
C GLN A 31 18.37 -2.17 -2.58
N ASP A 32 19.02 -2.68 -1.54
CA ASP A 32 19.39 -4.09 -1.53
C ASP A 32 18.08 -4.87 -1.55
N VAL A 33 17.62 -5.16 -2.77
CA VAL A 33 16.34 -5.81 -3.00
C VAL A 33 16.43 -7.21 -2.39
N ARG A 34 15.73 -7.39 -1.28
CA ARG A 34 15.61 -8.70 -0.63
C ARG A 34 15.03 -9.68 -1.64
N LEU A 35 15.82 -10.66 -2.05
CA LEU A 35 15.34 -11.74 -2.91
C LEU A 35 14.53 -12.73 -2.10
N PHE A 36 13.46 -13.24 -2.70
CA PHE A 36 12.71 -14.35 -2.14
C PHE A 36 13.60 -15.61 -2.14
N ASP A 37 13.77 -16.23 -0.97
CA ASP A 37 14.76 -17.29 -0.74
C ASP A 37 14.67 -18.43 -1.79
N PRO A 38 15.62 -18.48 -2.75
CA PRO A 38 15.55 -19.42 -3.87
C PRO A 38 15.94 -20.85 -3.47
N ARG A 39 16.47 -21.04 -2.25
CA ARG A 39 16.90 -22.37 -1.76
C ARG A 39 15.75 -23.34 -1.55
N LYS A 40 14.52 -22.83 -1.44
CA LYS A 40 13.31 -23.66 -1.31
C LYS A 40 12.71 -23.87 -2.69
N LYS A 41 12.49 -25.13 -3.10
CA LYS A 41 11.68 -25.40 -4.30
C LYS A 41 10.28 -24.82 -4.09
N TRP A 42 9.81 -23.98 -5.00
CA TRP A 42 8.49 -23.35 -4.95
C TRP A 42 7.75 -23.52 -6.28
N MET A 43 6.44 -23.32 -6.26
CA MET A 43 5.61 -23.27 -7.46
C MET A 43 4.48 -22.26 -7.30
N LEU A 44 4.09 -21.61 -8.40
CA LEU A 44 2.90 -20.78 -8.45
C LEU A 44 1.67 -21.67 -8.65
N GLY A 45 0.60 -21.34 -7.94
CA GLY A 45 -0.70 -21.97 -8.11
C GLY A 45 -1.70 -21.05 -8.80
N ARG A 46 -2.97 -21.33 -8.54
CA ARG A 46 -4.11 -20.55 -9.06
C ARG A 46 -4.20 -19.17 -8.40
N SER A 47 -5.08 -18.33 -8.94
CA SER A 47 -5.42 -17.03 -8.37
C SER A 47 -5.79 -17.14 -6.89
N ALA A 48 -5.22 -16.24 -6.09
CA ALA A 48 -5.62 -15.95 -4.73
C ALA A 48 -6.72 -14.90 -4.66
N ASP A 49 -6.86 -14.08 -5.71
CA ASP A 49 -7.96 -13.14 -5.88
C ASP A 49 -9.20 -13.88 -6.40
N THR A 50 -10.30 -13.78 -5.65
CA THR A 50 -11.59 -14.40 -5.98
C THR A 50 -12.55 -13.41 -6.65
N GLY A 51 -12.23 -12.11 -6.70
CA GLY A 51 -13.13 -11.04 -7.14
C GLY A 51 -12.81 -10.45 -8.52
N ARG A 52 -11.56 -10.53 -8.99
CA ARG A 52 -11.16 -9.96 -10.29
C ARG A 52 -10.92 -11.07 -11.33
N TYR A 53 -11.51 -10.93 -12.51
CA TYR A 53 -11.10 -11.72 -13.67
C TYR A 53 -9.63 -11.41 -13.98
N SER A 54 -8.79 -12.45 -14.01
CA SER A 54 -7.37 -12.32 -14.33
C SER A 54 -7.21 -12.02 -15.82
N GLU A 55 -7.25 -10.74 -16.19
CA GLU A 55 -6.93 -10.28 -17.54
C GLU A 55 -5.41 -10.17 -17.74
N PHE A 56 -4.95 -10.48 -18.95
CA PHE A 56 -3.57 -10.23 -19.37
C PHE A 56 -3.24 -8.74 -19.27
N GLY A 57 -2.06 -8.40 -18.75
CA GLY A 57 -1.61 -7.02 -18.59
C GLY A 57 -2.11 -6.30 -17.34
N ARG A 58 -2.76 -7.01 -16.40
CA ARG A 58 -3.09 -6.49 -15.06
C ARG A 58 -2.26 -7.17 -13.98
N ILE A 59 -2.22 -6.55 -12.81
CA ILE A 59 -1.64 -7.15 -11.60
C ILE A 59 -2.42 -8.43 -11.26
N GLN A 60 -1.70 -9.52 -11.03
CA GLN A 60 -2.26 -10.81 -10.62
C GLN A 60 -1.79 -11.17 -9.22
N VAL A 61 -2.64 -11.83 -8.43
CA VAL A 61 -2.26 -12.36 -7.12
C VAL A 61 -2.44 -13.87 -7.17
N LEU A 62 -1.34 -14.61 -7.10
CA LEU A 62 -1.32 -16.08 -7.17
C LEU A 62 -0.90 -16.70 -5.83
N TRP A 63 -1.39 -17.91 -5.56
CA TRP A 63 -0.87 -18.68 -4.43
C TRP A 63 0.58 -19.11 -4.68
N LEU A 64 1.45 -18.93 -3.68
CA LEU A 64 2.84 -19.40 -3.74
C LEU A 64 3.04 -20.59 -2.80
N TYR A 65 3.33 -21.75 -3.40
CA TYR A 65 3.54 -23.01 -2.71
C TYR A 65 5.04 -23.25 -2.51
N VAL A 66 5.43 -23.60 -1.29
CA VAL A 66 6.83 -23.87 -0.94
C VAL A 66 6.96 -25.32 -0.50
N ARG A 67 7.95 -26.03 -1.05
CA ARG A 67 8.22 -27.43 -0.73
C ARG A 67 8.93 -27.56 0.61
N ARG A 68 8.37 -28.38 1.51
CA ARG A 68 8.96 -28.76 2.79
C ARG A 68 8.74 -30.25 3.00
N GLY A 69 9.79 -31.01 3.31
CA GLY A 69 9.68 -32.46 3.54
C GLY A 69 9.06 -33.24 2.37
N GLY A 70 9.31 -32.80 1.13
CA GLY A 70 8.73 -33.42 -0.06
C GLY A 70 7.35 -32.90 -0.47
N ILE A 71 6.61 -32.25 0.42
CA ILE A 71 5.22 -31.78 0.22
C ILE A 71 5.19 -30.27 -0.04
N PHE A 72 4.28 -29.81 -0.90
CA PHE A 72 4.08 -28.38 -1.19
C PHE A 72 3.03 -27.77 -0.26
N TYR A 73 3.38 -26.68 0.41
CA TYR A 73 2.48 -25.94 1.30
C TYR A 73 2.23 -24.53 0.78
N ARG A 74 0.96 -24.11 0.78
CA ARG A 74 0.55 -22.73 0.48
C ARG A 74 1.04 -21.80 1.58
N GLN A 75 2.20 -21.17 1.38
CA GLN A 75 2.87 -20.43 2.46
C GLN A 75 2.82 -18.91 2.25
N HIS A 76 2.80 -18.47 0.99
CA HIS A 76 2.86 -17.07 0.62
C HIS A 76 1.85 -16.78 -0.49
N VAL A 77 1.69 -15.50 -0.81
CA VAL A 77 1.07 -15.06 -2.06
C VAL A 77 2.13 -14.37 -2.91
N ALA A 78 2.09 -14.62 -4.21
CA ALA A 78 2.92 -13.94 -5.19
C ALA A 78 2.04 -12.90 -5.90
N LYS A 79 2.37 -11.63 -5.73
CA LYS A 79 1.74 -10.54 -6.49
C LYS A 79 2.62 -10.23 -7.68
N ILE A 80 2.07 -10.43 -8.87
CA ILE A 80 2.74 -10.37 -10.17
C ILE A 80 2.29 -9.08 -10.86
N PHE A 81 3.26 -8.31 -11.33
CA PHE A 81 3.06 -7.03 -11.97
C PHE A 81 3.50 -7.11 -13.42
N PRO A 82 2.73 -6.54 -14.35
CA PRO A 82 3.21 -6.28 -15.69
C PRO A 82 4.37 -5.27 -15.66
N GLU A 83 5.15 -5.25 -16.73
CA GLU A 83 6.14 -4.19 -16.97
C GLU A 83 5.40 -2.90 -17.32
N TYR A 84 5.67 -1.80 -16.60
CA TYR A 84 5.28 -0.46 -17.05
C TYR A 84 6.42 0.09 -17.90
N THR A 85 6.18 0.25 -19.20
CA THR A 85 7.25 0.55 -20.17
C THR A 85 7.45 2.05 -20.36
N GLU A 86 8.59 2.45 -20.91
CA GLU A 86 8.80 3.86 -21.31
C GLU A 86 7.79 4.30 -22.38
N HIS A 87 7.31 3.38 -23.23
CA HIS A 87 6.26 3.67 -24.19
C HIS A 87 4.93 4.01 -23.51
N ASP A 88 4.56 3.27 -22.45
CA ASP A 88 3.37 3.58 -21.64
C ASP A 88 3.49 4.97 -20.99
N ALA A 89 4.69 5.30 -20.49
CA ALA A 89 4.99 6.60 -19.92
C ALA A 89 4.91 7.73 -20.97
N GLU A 90 5.44 7.54 -22.18
CA GLU A 90 5.30 8.49 -23.28
C GLU A 90 3.84 8.74 -23.65
N MET A 91 3.05 7.67 -23.75
CA MET A 91 1.61 7.76 -24.03
C MET A 91 0.88 8.53 -22.92
N GLN A 92 1.26 8.32 -21.66
CA GLN A 92 0.72 9.06 -20.53
C GLN A 92 1.11 10.55 -20.55
N LEU A 93 2.36 10.88 -20.88
CA LEU A 93 2.82 12.27 -21.04
C LEU A 93 2.05 13.00 -22.15
N ARG A 94 1.76 12.32 -23.27
CA ARG A 94 0.95 12.89 -24.37
C ARG A 94 -0.49 13.15 -23.93
N ARG A 95 -1.09 12.22 -23.18
CA ARG A 95 -2.48 12.34 -22.69
C ARG A 95 -2.63 13.41 -21.63
N ARG A 96 -1.65 13.52 -20.72
CA ARG A 96 -1.66 14.46 -19.61
C ARG A 96 -0.26 15.07 -19.45
N PRO A 97 0.00 16.20 -20.13
CA PRO A 97 1.28 16.89 -20.04
C PRO A 97 1.63 17.25 -18.59
N PRO A 98 2.90 17.07 -18.19
CA PRO A 98 3.33 17.39 -16.84
C PRO A 98 3.40 18.92 -16.67
N ARG A 99 3.23 19.39 -15.43
CA ARG A 99 3.35 20.83 -15.10
C ARG A 99 4.78 21.34 -15.05
N PHE A 100 5.74 20.42 -15.07
CA PHE A 100 7.17 20.65 -15.05
C PHE A 100 7.80 19.59 -15.97
N PRO A 101 8.96 19.88 -16.58
CA PRO A 101 9.62 18.91 -17.46
C PRO A 101 9.83 17.56 -16.77
N LYS A 102 9.41 16.48 -17.44
CA LYS A 102 9.62 15.09 -17.03
C LYS A 102 9.96 14.28 -18.27
N THR A 103 10.97 13.43 -18.14
CA THR A 103 11.31 12.43 -19.15
C THR A 103 10.38 11.22 -19.03
N ALA A 104 10.26 10.45 -20.11
CA ALA A 104 9.51 9.18 -20.09
C ALA A 104 10.08 8.20 -19.06
N LYS A 105 11.41 8.16 -18.92
CA LYS A 105 12.12 7.34 -17.93
C LYS A 105 11.74 7.71 -16.49
N GLU A 106 11.79 9.00 -16.14
CA GLU A 106 11.39 9.47 -14.80
C GLU A 106 9.92 9.14 -14.52
N LEU A 107 9.04 9.36 -15.51
CA LEU A 107 7.63 9.05 -15.33
C LEU A 107 7.38 7.55 -15.17
N ARG A 108 8.10 6.71 -15.92
CA ARG A 108 8.07 5.26 -15.76
C ARG A 108 8.43 4.86 -14.34
N ASP A 109 9.55 5.37 -13.81
CA ASP A 109 10.05 5.03 -12.48
C ASP A 109 9.13 5.52 -11.33
N GLU A 110 8.29 6.53 -11.60
CA GLU A 110 7.27 7.04 -10.69
C GLU A 110 5.92 6.31 -10.76
N LEU A 111 5.50 5.86 -11.95
CA LEU A 111 4.19 5.24 -12.17
C LEU A 111 4.21 3.71 -12.14
N ASP A 112 5.40 3.10 -12.12
CA ASP A 112 5.56 1.67 -12.08
C ASP A 112 5.03 1.05 -10.77
N TRP A 113 3.95 0.26 -10.87
CA TRP A 113 3.26 -0.34 -9.72
C TRP A 113 4.16 -1.24 -8.89
N PHE A 114 5.01 -2.04 -9.54
CA PHE A 114 5.96 -2.91 -8.85
C PHE A 114 6.93 -2.09 -7.98
N THR A 115 7.53 -1.06 -8.58
CA THR A 115 8.48 -0.18 -7.88
C THR A 115 7.80 0.57 -6.73
N ASN A 116 6.58 1.05 -6.92
CA ASN A 116 5.83 1.75 -5.88
C ASN A 116 5.55 0.84 -4.67
N GLU A 117 5.07 -0.38 -4.90
CA GLU A 117 4.81 -1.32 -3.82
C GLU A 117 6.10 -1.80 -3.13
N LEU A 118 7.17 -2.02 -3.90
CA LEU A 118 8.48 -2.37 -3.34
C LEU A 118 9.06 -1.26 -2.45
N LYS A 119 8.92 0.01 -2.86
CA LYS A 119 9.34 1.17 -2.05
C LYS A 119 8.58 1.22 -0.72
N VAL A 120 7.28 0.93 -0.72
CA VAL A 120 6.46 0.89 0.50
C VAL A 120 6.96 -0.18 1.46
N PHE A 121 7.10 -1.43 0.99
CA PHE A 121 7.58 -2.52 1.86
C PHE A 121 9.01 -2.30 2.35
N SER A 122 9.89 -1.77 1.49
CA SER A 122 11.26 -1.42 1.89
C SER A 122 11.27 -0.37 3.00
N ARG A 123 10.40 0.65 2.90
CA ARG A 123 10.25 1.69 3.92
C ARG A 123 9.68 1.14 5.23
N ILE A 124 8.67 0.29 5.15
CA ILE A 124 8.08 -0.37 6.33
C ILE A 124 9.14 -1.23 7.04
N ASP A 125 9.87 -2.07 6.31
CA ASP A 125 10.90 -2.95 6.89
C ASP A 125 12.07 -2.16 7.49
N ALA A 126 12.43 -1.02 6.93
CA ALA A 126 13.52 -0.18 7.43
C ALA A 126 13.13 0.66 8.65
N SER A 127 11.89 1.19 8.69
CA SER A 127 11.53 2.27 9.61
C SER A 127 10.43 1.92 10.61
N CYS A 128 9.61 0.89 10.37
CA CYS A 128 8.61 0.47 11.36
C CYS A 128 9.22 -0.40 12.46
N THR A 129 8.77 -0.17 13.69
CA THR A 129 8.93 -1.10 14.81
C THR A 129 8.14 -2.39 14.58
N SER A 130 8.49 -3.47 15.28
CA SER A 130 7.78 -4.76 15.18
C SER A 130 6.28 -4.63 15.47
N SER A 131 5.87 -3.73 16.37
CA SER A 131 4.46 -3.50 16.69
C SER A 131 3.70 -2.75 15.61
N GLN A 132 4.36 -1.90 14.82
CA GLN A 132 3.74 -1.20 13.68
C GLN A 132 3.65 -2.08 12.44
N ARG A 133 4.61 -3.01 12.24
CA ARG A 133 4.62 -3.90 11.07
C ARG A 133 3.40 -4.82 11.00
N ILE A 134 2.76 -5.10 12.14
CA ILE A 134 1.56 -5.95 12.17
C ILE A 134 0.39 -5.37 11.36
N TYR A 135 0.42 -4.06 11.04
CA TYR A 135 -0.62 -3.38 10.25
C TYR A 135 -0.59 -3.74 8.77
N PHE A 136 0.51 -4.33 8.30
CA PHE A 136 0.79 -4.57 6.88
C PHE A 136 1.11 -6.05 6.65
N PRO A 137 0.91 -6.58 5.43
CA PRO A 137 1.39 -7.91 5.07
C PRO A 137 2.90 -8.02 5.26
N GLY A 138 3.38 -9.16 5.77
CA GLY A 138 4.82 -9.44 5.79
C GLY A 138 5.42 -9.51 4.38
N PHE A 139 6.51 -8.78 4.13
CA PHE A 139 7.30 -8.86 2.90
C PHE A 139 8.33 -9.99 2.95
N HIS A 140 8.33 -10.86 1.95
CA HIS A 140 9.22 -12.03 1.87
C HIS A 140 10.25 -11.96 0.75
N GLY A 141 10.23 -10.91 -0.08
CA GLY A 141 11.23 -10.65 -1.10
C GLY A 141 10.68 -10.67 -2.53
N VAL A 142 11.55 -10.29 -3.48
CA VAL A 142 11.26 -10.27 -4.91
C VAL A 142 11.56 -11.63 -5.53
N ILE A 143 10.68 -12.07 -6.43
CA ILE A 143 10.84 -13.31 -7.21
C ILE A 143 11.45 -12.96 -8.57
N THR A 144 12.68 -13.42 -8.82
CA THR A 144 13.43 -13.15 -10.06
C THR A 144 13.24 -14.23 -11.12
N ASP A 145 12.92 -15.46 -10.72
CA ASP A 145 12.93 -16.64 -11.59
C ASP A 145 11.54 -16.95 -12.18
N LEU A 146 10.77 -15.92 -12.53
CA LEU A 146 9.40 -16.08 -13.04
C LEU A 146 9.36 -16.77 -14.41
N GLU A 147 10.34 -16.52 -15.27
CA GLU A 147 10.44 -17.11 -16.62
C GLU A 147 10.51 -18.64 -16.59
N LYS A 148 11.05 -19.23 -15.52
CA LYS A 148 11.11 -20.70 -15.35
C LYS A 148 9.76 -21.30 -14.97
N CYS A 149 8.86 -20.47 -14.42
CA CYS A 149 7.60 -20.92 -13.84
C CYS A 149 6.37 -20.50 -14.66
N LEU A 150 6.51 -19.49 -15.51
CA LEU A 150 5.44 -18.95 -16.33
C LEU A 150 5.82 -19.04 -17.81
N SER A 151 4.87 -19.46 -18.64
CA SER A 151 5.06 -19.54 -20.09
C SER A 151 5.38 -18.16 -20.70
N SER A 152 5.97 -18.16 -21.91
CA SER A 152 6.42 -16.99 -22.71
C SER A 152 5.68 -15.63 -22.55
N PRO A 153 4.34 -15.52 -22.46
CA PRO A 153 3.68 -14.21 -22.25
C PRO A 153 4.05 -13.48 -20.95
N TYR A 154 4.67 -14.16 -19.99
CA TYR A 154 4.99 -13.60 -18.67
C TYR A 154 6.46 -13.15 -18.51
N ALA A 155 7.31 -13.26 -19.53
CA ALA A 155 8.76 -13.05 -19.39
C ALA A 155 9.16 -11.66 -18.83
N LYS A 156 8.30 -10.66 -19.02
CA LYS A 156 8.52 -9.29 -18.53
C LYS A 156 7.88 -8.98 -17.18
N HIS A 157 7.20 -9.95 -16.57
CA HIS A 157 6.53 -9.73 -15.30
C HIS A 157 7.53 -9.79 -14.16
N ARG A 158 7.25 -9.01 -13.12
CA ARG A 158 7.99 -8.99 -11.86
C ARG A 158 7.05 -9.40 -10.75
N ALA A 159 7.55 -10.00 -9.67
CA ALA A 159 6.68 -10.39 -8.58
C ALA A 159 7.31 -10.19 -7.22
N ILE A 160 6.45 -9.91 -6.24
CA ILE A 160 6.78 -9.85 -4.83
C ILE A 160 6.08 -11.00 -4.10
N ALA A 161 6.80 -11.63 -3.18
CA ALA A 161 6.25 -12.61 -2.27
C ALA A 161 5.80 -11.91 -0.98
N LEU A 162 4.53 -12.08 -0.62
CA LEU A 162 3.92 -11.50 0.58
C LEU A 162 3.35 -12.59 1.49
N GLU A 163 3.06 -12.20 2.73
CA GLU A 163 2.37 -13.02 3.72
C GLU A 163 1.05 -13.56 3.17
N CYS A 164 0.81 -14.85 3.39
CA CYS A 164 -0.49 -15.47 3.11
C CYS A 164 -1.48 -15.13 4.25
N ILE A 165 -2.24 -14.04 4.08
CA ILE A 165 -3.38 -13.71 4.94
C ILE A 165 -4.51 -14.71 4.66
N ARG A 166 -5.14 -15.23 5.71
CA ARG A 166 -6.20 -16.24 5.62
C ARG A 166 -7.42 -15.78 6.43
N PRO A 167 -8.65 -16.22 6.09
CA PRO A 167 -9.84 -15.93 6.88
C PRO A 167 -9.86 -16.80 8.14
N LYS A 168 -8.88 -16.61 9.03
CA LYS A 168 -8.69 -17.34 10.28
C LYS A 168 -8.40 -16.33 11.38
N LEU A 169 -8.83 -16.65 12.61
CA LEU A 169 -8.55 -15.81 13.78
C LEU A 169 -7.06 -15.45 13.92
N SER A 170 -6.16 -16.37 13.58
CA SER A 170 -4.70 -16.15 13.60
C SER A 170 -4.18 -15.06 12.65
N SER A 171 -4.97 -14.70 11.64
CA SER A 171 -4.64 -13.65 10.65
C SER A 171 -5.32 -12.32 10.96
N ARG A 172 -6.23 -12.28 11.94
CA ARG A 172 -6.83 -11.04 12.42
C ARG A 172 -5.79 -10.29 13.25
N ARG A 173 -5.65 -8.99 13.00
CA ARG A 173 -4.76 -8.10 13.76
C ARG A 173 -5.64 -7.17 14.58
N ILE A 174 -6.15 -7.72 15.68
CA ILE A 174 -6.95 -6.96 16.63
C ILE A 174 -5.97 -6.07 17.39
N LEU A 175 -6.06 -4.76 17.19
CA LEU A 175 -5.25 -3.83 17.96
C LEU A 175 -5.87 -3.67 19.33
N ALA A 176 -5.04 -3.83 20.38
CA ALA A 176 -5.47 -3.45 21.71
C ALA A 176 -5.87 -1.97 21.70
N ALA A 177 -6.91 -1.62 22.46
CA ALA A 177 -7.37 -0.25 22.64
C ALA A 177 -6.21 0.62 23.12
N CYS A 178 -5.58 1.35 22.20
CA CYS A 178 -4.54 2.33 22.50
C CYS A 178 -5.17 3.70 22.29
N ASN A 179 -5.07 4.60 23.26
CA ASN A 179 -5.78 5.89 23.23
C ASN A 179 -5.05 6.97 22.40
N GLU A 180 -3.89 6.67 21.81
CA GLU A 180 -3.01 7.64 21.15
C GLU A 180 -3.58 8.30 19.88
N HIS A 181 -4.71 7.78 19.35
CA HIS A 181 -5.31 8.23 18.09
C HIS A 181 -6.83 8.35 18.17
N SER A 182 -7.42 8.51 19.35
CA SER A 182 -8.86 8.74 19.44
C SER A 182 -9.20 10.02 18.69
N HIS A 183 -10.02 9.93 17.64
CA HIS A 183 -10.48 11.06 16.82
C HIS A 183 -11.46 11.99 17.57
N GLY A 184 -11.38 12.04 18.90
CA GLY A 184 -12.41 12.60 19.76
C GLY A 184 -13.72 11.80 19.66
N ASN A 185 -14.80 12.41 20.14
CA ASN A 185 -16.13 11.81 20.08
C ASN A 185 -16.88 12.18 18.77
N GLU A 186 -16.30 12.97 17.87
CA GLU A 186 -17.04 13.49 16.70
C GLU A 186 -17.60 12.39 15.79
N PHE A 187 -16.76 11.41 15.43
CA PHE A 187 -17.19 10.28 14.61
C PHE A 187 -18.24 9.44 15.33
N LYS A 188 -18.01 9.15 16.61
CA LYS A 188 -18.93 8.40 17.48
C LYS A 188 -20.28 9.10 17.66
N ASP A 189 -20.29 10.41 17.82
CA ASP A 189 -21.49 11.23 17.95
C ASP A 189 -22.29 11.25 16.64
N ARG A 190 -21.60 11.28 15.49
CA ARG A 190 -22.24 11.12 14.18
C ARG A 190 -22.85 9.73 13.99
N LEU A 191 -22.19 8.66 14.43
CA LEU A 191 -22.75 7.31 14.43
C LEU A 191 -24.01 7.22 15.28
N ARG A 192 -23.99 7.78 16.49
CA ARG A 192 -25.17 7.86 17.37
C ARG A 192 -26.31 8.66 16.73
N GLY A 193 -25.97 9.72 16.00
CA GLY A 193 -26.92 10.55 15.27
C GLY A 193 -27.71 9.81 14.17
N LEU A 194 -27.27 8.62 13.74
CA LEU A 194 -28.03 7.78 12.81
C LEU A 194 -29.31 7.20 13.44
N GLY A 195 -29.33 7.04 14.76
CA GLY A 195 -30.50 6.56 15.53
C GLY A 195 -30.90 5.10 15.33
N SER A 196 -30.28 4.38 14.38
CA SER A 196 -30.55 2.97 14.06
C SER A 196 -29.60 1.97 14.72
N LEU A 197 -28.48 2.44 15.27
CA LEU A 197 -27.42 1.60 15.84
C LEU A 197 -27.60 1.46 17.35
N SER A 198 -27.39 0.24 17.85
CA SER A 198 -27.20 -0.02 19.28
C SER A 198 -25.88 0.57 19.79
N ASP A 199 -25.76 0.77 21.10
CA ASP A 199 -24.51 1.24 21.73
C ASP A 199 -23.32 0.34 21.38
N PHE A 200 -23.54 -0.97 21.30
CA PHE A 200 -22.52 -1.93 20.89
C PHE A 200 -22.05 -1.71 19.45
N GLU A 201 -22.97 -1.46 18.52
CA GLU A 201 -22.63 -1.22 17.12
C GLU A 201 -21.89 0.12 16.94
N VAL A 202 -22.31 1.15 17.67
CA VAL A 202 -21.62 2.44 17.70
C VAL A 202 -20.16 2.24 18.16
N ASP A 203 -19.94 1.52 19.26
CA ASP A 203 -18.59 1.25 19.77
C ASP A 203 -17.77 0.40 18.79
N TYR A 204 -18.40 -0.58 18.14
CA TYR A 204 -17.75 -1.41 17.13
C TYR A 204 -17.28 -0.58 15.92
N TYR A 205 -18.15 0.25 15.35
CA TYR A 205 -17.79 1.07 14.18
C TYR A 205 -16.79 2.17 14.51
N ASP A 206 -16.89 2.79 15.70
CA ASP A 206 -15.90 3.74 16.20
C ASP A 206 -14.51 3.10 16.36
N SER A 207 -14.47 1.89 16.92
CA SER A 207 -13.23 1.10 17.00
C SER A 207 -12.70 0.74 15.61
N LEU A 208 -13.56 0.36 14.67
CA LEU A 208 -13.18 0.00 13.30
C LEU A 208 -12.55 1.20 12.57
N PHE A 209 -13.21 2.35 12.63
CA PHE A 209 -12.72 3.59 12.05
C PHE A 209 -11.35 3.97 12.62
N THR A 210 -11.24 3.98 13.95
CA THR A 210 -9.99 4.31 14.65
C THR A 210 -8.85 3.37 14.26
N ASP A 211 -9.13 2.07 14.13
CA ASP A 211 -8.13 1.07 13.72
C ASP A 211 -7.61 1.33 12.30
N ARG A 212 -8.52 1.53 11.34
CA ARG A 212 -8.19 1.82 9.94
C ARG A 212 -7.38 3.10 9.80
N VAL A 213 -7.78 4.16 10.49
CA VAL A 213 -7.04 5.43 10.46
C VAL A 213 -5.66 5.28 11.09
N ARG A 214 -5.51 4.52 12.18
CA ARG A 214 -4.19 4.25 12.77
C ARG A 214 -3.23 3.59 11.78
N ARG A 215 -3.71 2.63 10.99
CA ARG A 215 -2.90 1.98 9.93
C ARG A 215 -2.45 3.00 8.89
N LEU A 216 -3.35 3.90 8.46
CA LEU A 216 -3.01 4.97 7.52
C LEU A 216 -2.02 5.99 8.08
N LEU A 217 -2.25 6.47 9.30
CA LEU A 217 -1.35 7.40 9.97
C LEU A 217 0.05 6.80 10.16
N THR A 218 0.13 5.47 10.33
CA THR A 218 1.42 4.77 10.36
C THR A 218 2.13 4.87 9.01
N LEU A 219 1.43 4.74 7.87
CA LEU A 219 2.01 5.01 6.55
C LEU A 219 2.41 6.48 6.38
N HIS A 220 1.55 7.43 6.78
CA HIS A 220 1.84 8.86 6.64
C HIS A 220 3.07 9.27 7.44
N ARG A 221 3.27 8.72 8.65
CA ARG A 221 4.51 8.93 9.44
C ARG A 221 5.76 8.43 8.73
N LEU A 222 5.64 7.50 7.78
CA LEU A 222 6.73 7.05 6.93
C LEU A 222 6.87 7.87 5.64
N GLY A 223 6.08 8.93 5.45
CA GLY A 223 6.03 9.68 4.20
C GLY A 223 5.36 8.92 3.06
N ILE A 224 4.48 7.97 3.37
CA ILE A 224 3.78 7.15 2.36
C ILE A 224 2.31 7.55 2.33
N ALA A 225 1.76 7.81 1.14
CA ALA A 225 0.32 7.91 0.89
C ALA A 225 -0.17 6.62 0.22
N HIS A 226 -1.32 6.08 0.65
CA HIS A 226 -1.83 4.81 0.12
C HIS A 226 -2.38 4.96 -1.30
N GLY A 227 -3.19 5.99 -1.54
CA GLY A 227 -3.66 6.40 -2.87
C GLY A 227 -4.74 5.58 -3.56
N ASP A 228 -5.30 4.59 -2.87
CA ASP A 228 -6.44 3.78 -3.35
C ASP A 228 -7.17 3.17 -2.16
N ILE A 229 -7.81 3.99 -1.32
CA ILE A 229 -8.51 3.51 -0.12
C ILE A 229 -9.82 2.84 -0.53
N LYS A 230 -9.95 1.56 -0.14
CA LYS A 230 -11.15 0.75 -0.40
C LYS A 230 -11.37 -0.21 0.77
N ASP A 231 -12.62 -0.58 1.03
CA ASP A 231 -12.94 -1.52 2.10
C ASP A 231 -12.27 -2.90 1.87
N GLU A 232 -12.14 -3.33 0.61
CA GLU A 232 -11.42 -4.56 0.25
C GLU A 232 -9.93 -4.54 0.60
N HIS A 233 -9.32 -3.37 0.80
CA HIS A 233 -7.89 -3.26 1.17
C HIS A 233 -7.63 -3.38 2.68
N PHE A 234 -8.67 -3.44 3.51
CA PHE A 234 -8.55 -3.62 4.97
C PHE A 234 -8.91 -5.04 5.44
N ARG A 235 -9.62 -5.80 4.60
CA ARG A 235 -10.14 -7.13 4.93
C ARG A 235 -10.10 -8.08 3.74
N LEU A 236 -10.17 -9.38 4.02
CA LEU A 236 -10.29 -10.38 2.96
C LEU A 236 -11.72 -10.39 2.38
N PRO A 237 -11.88 -10.78 1.09
CA PRO A 237 -13.20 -11.03 0.52
C PRO A 237 -14.01 -11.99 1.40
N MET A 238 -15.28 -11.66 1.61
CA MET A 238 -16.24 -12.42 2.44
C MET A 238 -15.89 -12.51 3.94
N ASP A 239 -14.83 -11.85 4.43
CA ASP A 239 -14.57 -11.72 5.87
C ASP A 239 -15.22 -10.43 6.39
N PHE A 240 -15.74 -10.46 7.61
CA PHE A 240 -16.34 -9.28 8.24
C PHE A 240 -15.28 -8.39 8.91
N PHE A 241 -14.21 -9.03 9.39
CA PHE A 241 -13.20 -8.39 10.22
C PHE A 241 -12.01 -7.92 9.40
N ASP A 242 -11.46 -6.80 9.81
CA ASP A 242 -10.21 -6.29 9.25
C ASP A 242 -9.05 -7.23 9.58
N THR A 243 -8.13 -7.37 8.62
CA THR A 243 -6.92 -8.18 8.76
C THR A 243 -5.70 -7.27 8.80
N VAL A 244 -5.26 -6.78 7.65
CA VAL A 244 -4.15 -5.84 7.46
C VAL A 244 -4.54 -4.81 6.42
N LEU A 245 -3.83 -3.69 6.34
CA LEU A 245 -3.92 -2.76 5.21
C LEU A 245 -2.99 -3.24 4.09
N TYR A 246 -3.53 -3.49 2.90
CA TYR A 246 -2.78 -4.04 1.77
C TYR A 246 -3.15 -3.42 0.41
N ASP A 247 -2.41 -3.80 -0.62
CA ASP A 247 -2.46 -3.26 -2.00
C ASP A 247 -1.86 -1.85 -2.16
N PHE A 248 -0.53 -1.79 -2.11
CA PHE A 248 0.22 -0.53 -2.25
C PHE A 248 0.60 -0.20 -3.71
N SER A 249 -0.04 -0.82 -4.70
CA SER A 249 0.30 -0.65 -6.12
C SER A 249 0.18 0.80 -6.60
N HIS A 250 -0.72 1.56 -5.97
CA HIS A 250 -1.00 2.96 -6.27
C HIS A 250 -0.43 3.94 -5.24
N SER A 251 0.33 3.43 -4.27
CA SER A 251 0.89 4.24 -3.21
C SER A 251 2.00 5.15 -3.72
N TYR A 252 2.13 6.30 -3.06
CA TYR A 252 3.24 7.22 -3.25
C TYR A 252 4.14 7.17 -2.02
N THR A 253 5.41 6.80 -2.21
CA THR A 253 6.44 6.94 -1.18
C THR A 253 7.21 8.23 -1.43
N PHE A 254 7.36 9.07 -0.41
CA PHE A 254 8.03 10.35 -0.51
C PHE A 254 9.43 10.24 -1.14
N SER A 255 9.71 11.18 -2.04
CA SER A 255 11.02 11.47 -2.62
C SER A 255 11.22 12.98 -2.58
N PRO A 256 12.46 13.48 -2.39
CA PRO A 256 12.75 14.92 -2.44
C PRO A 256 12.49 15.52 -3.82
N VAL A 257 12.41 14.70 -4.87
CA VAL A 257 12.04 15.14 -6.22
C VAL A 257 10.51 15.26 -6.31
N LYS A 258 10.04 16.40 -6.82
CA LYS A 258 8.60 16.63 -7.02
C LYS A 258 8.03 15.59 -7.99
N PRO A 259 7.01 14.80 -7.56
CA PRO A 259 6.45 13.74 -8.39
C PRO A 259 5.50 14.30 -9.43
N TYR A 260 5.36 13.64 -10.57
CA TYR A 260 4.39 13.93 -11.62
C TYR A 260 2.96 14.00 -11.08
N SER A 261 2.58 13.03 -10.23
CA SER A 261 1.26 12.96 -9.61
C SER A 261 1.31 12.23 -8.26
N ILE A 262 0.37 12.54 -7.37
CA ILE A 262 0.17 11.81 -6.11
C ILE A 262 -1.30 11.42 -6.01
N ASN A 263 -1.57 10.13 -5.82
CA ASN A 263 -2.92 9.57 -5.76
C ASN A 263 -3.76 10.01 -6.96
N ARG A 264 -3.19 9.95 -8.18
CA ARG A 264 -3.76 10.42 -9.47
C ARG A 264 -4.07 11.93 -9.55
N GLY A 265 -3.85 12.67 -8.47
CA GLY A 265 -4.03 14.10 -8.36
C GLY A 265 -2.74 14.90 -8.47
N GLN A 266 -2.84 16.20 -8.25
CA GLN A 266 -1.68 17.08 -8.20
C GLN A 266 -0.87 16.82 -6.92
N PRO A 267 0.47 16.98 -6.97
CA PRO A 267 1.30 16.98 -5.78
C PRO A 267 0.80 18.02 -4.78
N ARG A 268 0.55 17.58 -3.55
CA ARG A 268 -0.03 18.38 -2.48
C ARG A 268 0.56 17.94 -1.13
N PRO A 269 0.46 18.77 -0.08
CA PRO A 269 0.95 18.42 1.25
C PRO A 269 0.36 17.11 1.79
N LEU A 270 1.15 16.35 2.54
CA LEU A 270 0.76 15.10 3.18
C LEU A 270 -0.44 15.28 4.10
N LYS A 271 -0.53 16.40 4.83
CA LYS A 271 -1.71 16.74 5.65
C LYS A 271 -3.02 16.73 4.84
N ASN A 272 -3.00 17.25 3.60
CA ASN A 272 -4.17 17.27 2.73
C ASN A 272 -4.50 15.88 2.19
N ILE A 273 -3.47 15.06 1.91
CA ILE A 273 -3.64 13.67 1.50
C ILE A 273 -4.21 12.85 2.64
N SER A 274 -3.62 12.95 3.83
CA SER A 274 -4.01 12.25 5.05
C SER A 274 -5.46 12.53 5.40
N ARG A 275 -5.89 13.81 5.37
CA ARG A 275 -7.29 14.16 5.58
C ARG A 275 -8.21 13.51 4.55
N GLY A 276 -7.83 13.53 3.26
CA GLY A 276 -8.62 12.88 2.20
C GLY A 276 -8.77 11.38 2.41
N GLU A 277 -7.68 10.68 2.71
CA GLU A 277 -7.70 9.23 2.95
C GLU A 277 -8.48 8.89 4.24
N GLN A 278 -8.44 9.73 5.27
CA GLN A 278 -9.27 9.57 6.48
C GLN A 278 -10.76 9.75 6.18
N THR A 279 -11.13 10.76 5.39
CA THR A 279 -12.53 10.94 4.95
C THR A 279 -13.01 9.78 4.08
N GLU A 280 -12.15 9.20 3.24
CA GLU A 280 -12.49 7.99 2.48
C GLU A 280 -12.73 6.79 3.42
N VAL A 281 -11.88 6.58 4.43
CA VAL A 281 -12.11 5.53 5.45
C VAL A 281 -13.41 5.76 6.19
N GLU A 282 -13.70 7.01 6.56
CA GLU A 282 -14.94 7.38 7.25
C GLU A 282 -16.17 6.97 6.44
N SER A 283 -16.22 7.37 5.16
CA SER A 283 -17.31 6.99 4.25
C SER A 283 -17.45 5.47 4.12
N LEU A 284 -16.35 4.74 4.00
CA LEU A 284 -16.38 3.27 3.92
C LEU A 284 -16.92 2.59 5.19
N VAL A 285 -16.75 3.22 6.36
CA VAL A 285 -17.33 2.71 7.61
C VAL A 285 -18.83 3.03 7.67
N PHE A 286 -19.27 4.20 7.18
CA PHE A 286 -20.70 4.53 7.09
C PHE A 286 -21.47 3.71 6.04
N GLU A 287 -20.80 3.26 4.97
CA GLU A 287 -21.42 2.40 3.94
C GLU A 287 -21.62 0.95 4.38
N ARG A 288 -21.00 0.53 5.48
CA ARG A 288 -21.18 -0.81 6.08
C ARG A 288 -22.48 -0.91 6.87
#